data_AF-A0A5U8J998-F1
#
_entry.id   AF-A0A5U8J998-F1
#
_cell.length_a   1.000
_cell.length_b   1.000
_cell.length_c   1.000
_cell.angle_alpha   90.00
_cell.angle_beta   90.00
_cell.angle_gamma   90.00
#
_symmetry.space_group_name_H-M   'P 1'
#
loop_
_entity.id
_entity.type
_entity.pdbx_description
1 polymer ?
#
loop_
_entity_poly.entity_id
_entity_poly.type
_entity_poly.pdbx_seq_one_letter_code
_entity_poly.pdbx_strand_id
1 'polypeptide(L)'
;MRKREDPQLRIRIPQDLKDMLEKSAKDNDRTLTAEITQRLRQSTEREGLDMTTNTSTTGTLIWDLSRFNDTQEILEGLFEFVEDLAAEERYAEKETISEAIDSLTAMYDTLTHYAGEIVRLNFQVERLKCRVGE
;
A
#
# COMPACT_ATOMS: atom_id res chain seq x y z
N MET A 1 -6.64 5.74 39.99
CA MET A 1 -6.29 4.45 39.36
C MET A 1 -7.19 4.31 38.12
N ARG A 2 -6.70 4.61 36.91
CA ARG A 2 -7.53 4.52 35.69
C ARG A 2 -7.78 3.04 35.41
N LYS A 3 -9.01 2.58 35.61
CA LYS A 3 -9.47 1.27 35.11
C LYS A 3 -9.27 1.31 33.58
N ARG A 4 -8.57 0.33 33.01
CA ARG A 4 -8.62 0.10 31.58
C ARG A 4 -10.04 -0.35 31.27
N GLU A 5 -10.79 0.46 30.55
CA GLU A 5 -12.19 0.19 30.18
C GLU A 5 -12.29 -0.77 28.98
N ASP A 6 -11.16 -1.20 28.43
CA ASP A 6 -11.11 -2.05 27.26
C ASP A 6 -11.67 -3.46 27.54
N PRO A 7 -12.55 -3.99 26.67
CA PRO A 7 -13.10 -5.33 26.82
C PRO A 7 -11.98 -6.39 26.75
N GLN A 8 -11.96 -7.29 27.73
CA GLN A 8 -10.98 -8.39 27.77
C GLN A 8 -11.46 -9.60 26.98
N LEU A 9 -10.66 -10.05 26.02
CA LEU A 9 -10.95 -11.24 25.21
C LEU A 9 -10.11 -12.43 25.69
N ARG A 10 -10.77 -13.55 26.02
CA ARG A 10 -10.10 -14.83 26.32
C ARG A 10 -10.24 -15.77 25.13
N ILE A 11 -9.12 -16.06 24.47
CA ILE A 11 -9.06 -16.97 23.32
C ILE A 11 -8.20 -18.20 23.63
N ARG A 12 -8.56 -19.34 23.05
CA ARG A 12 -7.69 -20.52 22.97
C ARG A 12 -7.09 -20.56 21.57
N ILE A 13 -5.76 -20.54 21.51
CA ILE A 13 -5.02 -20.61 20.27
C ILE A 13 -4.09 -21.83 20.27
N PRO A 14 -3.80 -22.42 19.11
CA PRO A 14 -2.77 -23.44 18.95
C PRO A 14 -1.40 -22.95 19.47
N GLN A 15 -0.59 -23.87 20.00
CA GLN A 15 0.69 -23.54 20.65
C GLN A 15 1.71 -22.97 19.63
N ASP A 16 1.78 -23.58 18.46
CA ASP A 16 2.58 -23.12 17.32
C ASP A 16 2.24 -21.69 16.91
N LEU A 17 0.94 -21.34 16.85
CA LEU A 17 0.50 -20.00 16.51
C LEU A 17 0.91 -18.98 17.59
N LYS A 18 0.84 -19.36 18.86
CA LYS A 18 1.29 -18.52 19.97
C LYS A 18 2.80 -18.25 19.88
N ASP A 19 3.59 -19.29 19.65
CA ASP A 19 5.05 -19.18 19.57
C ASP A 19 5.49 -18.30 18.39
N MET A 20 4.79 -18.41 17.26
CA MET A 20 5.00 -17.52 16.11
C MET A 20 4.68 -16.05 16.44
N LEU A 21 3.56 -15.79 17.14
CA LEU A 21 3.17 -14.44 17.54
C LEU A 21 4.14 -13.82 18.55
N GLU A 22 4.64 -14.61 19.51
CA GLU A 22 5.65 -14.15 20.47
C GLU A 22 6.98 -13.81 19.79
N LYS A 23 7.41 -14.64 18.83
CA LYS A 23 8.60 -14.36 18.03
C LYS A 23 8.44 -13.05 17.25
N SER A 24 7.36 -12.91 16.48
CA SER A 24 7.12 -11.68 15.73
C SER A 24 6.96 -10.45 16.60
N ALA A 25 6.33 -10.57 17.78
CA ALA A 25 6.22 -9.46 18.72
C ALA A 25 7.61 -9.01 19.20
N LYS A 26 8.51 -9.96 19.49
CA LYS A 26 9.90 -9.67 19.85
C LYS A 26 10.68 -9.03 18.71
N ASP A 27 10.54 -9.54 17.49
CA ASP A 27 11.21 -9.00 16.30
C ASP A 27 10.74 -7.56 15.99
N ASN A 28 9.50 -7.22 16.37
CA ASN A 28 8.89 -5.90 16.15
C ASN A 28 8.97 -4.97 17.39
N ASP A 29 9.71 -5.33 18.45
CA ASP A 29 9.78 -4.59 19.72
C ASP A 29 8.40 -4.24 20.33
N ARG A 30 7.44 -5.16 20.22
CA ARG A 30 6.07 -5.02 20.70
C ARG A 30 5.73 -6.05 21.77
N THR A 31 4.78 -5.71 22.63
CA THR A 31 4.16 -6.71 23.50
C THR A 31 3.27 -7.66 22.69
N LEU A 32 3.12 -8.90 23.14
CA LEU A 32 2.26 -9.89 22.47
C LEU A 32 0.83 -9.35 22.25
N THR A 33 0.26 -8.67 23.24
CA THR A 33 -1.06 -8.05 23.13
C THR A 33 -1.10 -6.95 22.05
N ALA A 34 -0.05 -6.13 21.96
CA ALA A 34 0.04 -5.07 20.94
C ALA A 34 0.16 -5.66 19.53
N GLU A 35 0.96 -6.73 19.36
CA GLU A 35 1.10 -7.42 18.08
C GLU A 35 -0.22 -8.11 17.65
N ILE A 36 -0.90 -8.78 18.58
CA ILE A 36 -2.21 -9.39 18.32
C ILE A 36 -3.22 -8.31 17.92
N THR A 37 -3.26 -7.20 18.64
CA THR A 37 -4.19 -6.09 18.34
C THR A 37 -3.90 -5.50 16.97
N GLN A 38 -2.63 -5.30 16.64
CA GLN A 38 -2.21 -4.78 15.34
C GLN A 38 -2.61 -5.72 14.20
N ARG A 39 -2.38 -7.03 14.34
CA ARG A 39 -2.75 -8.00 13.30
C ARG A 39 -4.26 -8.15 13.13
N LEU A 40 -5.01 -8.15 14.24
CA LEU A 40 -6.47 -8.17 14.19
C LEU A 40 -7.00 -6.91 13.50
N ARG A 41 -6.48 -5.73 13.86
CA ARG A 41 -6.80 -4.47 13.20
C ARG A 41 -6.53 -4.54 11.70
N GLN A 42 -5.34 -4.99 11.29
CA GLN A 42 -5.00 -5.14 9.88
C GLN A 42 -5.90 -6.14 9.15
N SER A 43 -6.28 -7.25 9.79
CA SER A 43 -7.24 -8.21 9.21
C SER A 43 -8.61 -7.57 9.03
N THR A 44 -9.10 -6.88 10.05
CA THR A 44 -10.42 -6.22 10.02
C THR A 44 -10.44 -5.03 9.05
N GLU A 45 -9.34 -4.28 8.91
CA GLU A 45 -9.20 -3.22 7.91
C GLU A 45 -9.18 -3.80 6.49
N ARG A 46 -8.52 -4.95 6.28
CA ARG A 46 -8.57 -5.71 5.02
C ARG A 46 -9.96 -6.27 4.70
N GLU A 47 -10.68 -6.79 5.70
CA GLU A 47 -12.04 -7.32 5.53
C GLU A 47 -13.09 -6.21 5.42
N GLY A 48 -12.89 -5.07 6.08
CA GLY A 48 -13.74 -3.88 5.98
C GLY A 48 -13.67 -3.20 4.61
N LEU A 49 -12.55 -3.39 3.89
CA LEU A 49 -12.45 -3.06 2.47
C LEU A 49 -13.34 -3.96 1.58
N ASP A 50 -13.67 -5.17 2.04
CA ASP A 50 -14.47 -6.15 1.28
C ASP A 50 -15.99 -6.07 1.58
N MET A 51 -16.40 -5.41 2.68
CA MET A 51 -17.80 -5.38 3.16
C MET A 51 -18.64 -4.19 2.66
N THR A 52 -18.15 -3.38 1.71
CA THR A 52 -18.95 -2.32 1.07
C THR A 52 -19.47 -2.75 -0.31
N THR A 53 -20.14 -3.91 -0.36
CA THR A 53 -20.69 -4.54 -1.56
C THR A 53 -21.88 -3.80 -2.20
N ASN A 54 -21.93 -2.47 -2.16
CA ASN A 54 -22.76 -1.66 -3.07
C ASN A 54 -22.15 -0.30 -3.45
N THR A 55 -20.84 -0.09 -3.27
CA THR A 55 -20.09 1.04 -3.87
C THR A 55 -18.69 0.60 -4.32
N SER A 56 -18.53 -0.70 -4.64
CA SER A 56 -17.22 -1.37 -4.73
C SER A 56 -16.35 -0.98 -5.91
N THR A 57 -16.83 -0.34 -6.98
CA THR A 57 -15.92 0.07 -8.07
C THR A 57 -15.16 1.32 -7.70
N THR A 58 -15.81 2.32 -7.11
CA THR A 58 -15.17 3.60 -6.77
C THR A 58 -14.22 3.47 -5.58
N GLY A 59 -14.57 2.67 -4.55
CA GLY A 59 -13.70 2.44 -3.40
C GLY A 59 -12.43 1.66 -3.76
N THR A 60 -12.56 0.62 -4.57
CA THR A 60 -11.41 -0.15 -5.08
C THR A 60 -10.54 0.71 -5.99
N LEU A 61 -11.14 1.50 -6.90
CA LEU A 61 -10.38 2.44 -7.74
C LEU A 61 -9.69 3.51 -6.90
N ILE A 62 -10.32 4.07 -5.87
CA ILE A 62 -9.69 5.06 -4.98
C ILE A 62 -8.49 4.44 -4.27
N TRP A 63 -8.62 3.20 -3.78
CA TRP A 63 -7.53 2.50 -3.10
C TRP A 63 -6.39 2.14 -4.06
N ASP A 64 -6.72 1.68 -5.27
CA ASP A 64 -5.75 1.42 -6.34
C ASP A 64 -5.08 2.72 -6.82
N LEU A 65 -5.82 3.83 -6.92
CA LEU A 65 -5.32 5.17 -7.26
C LEU A 65 -4.41 5.74 -6.17
N SER A 66 -4.75 5.56 -4.89
CA SER A 66 -3.90 5.94 -3.76
C SER A 66 -2.61 5.15 -3.78
N ARG A 67 -2.68 3.83 -3.97
CA ARG A 67 -1.49 2.99 -4.12
C ARG A 67 -0.63 3.40 -5.32
N PHE A 68 -1.27 3.80 -6.41
CA PHE A 68 -0.60 4.30 -7.60
C PHE A 68 0.12 5.64 -7.34
N ASN A 69 -0.55 6.55 -6.64
CA ASN A 69 0.01 7.83 -6.22
C ASN A 69 1.20 7.64 -5.26
N ASP A 70 1.06 6.73 -4.30
CA ASP A 70 2.15 6.35 -3.38
C ASP A 70 3.35 5.78 -4.16
N THR A 71 3.12 4.98 -5.20
CA THR A 71 4.21 4.51 -6.07
C THR A 71 4.83 5.61 -6.93
N GLN A 72 4.08 6.63 -7.36
CA GLN A 72 4.65 7.77 -8.07
C GLN A 72 5.56 8.60 -7.16
N GLU A 73 5.11 8.88 -5.93
CA GLU A 73 5.90 9.60 -4.92
C GLU A 73 7.20 8.84 -4.56
N ILE A 74 7.12 7.51 -4.42
CA ILE A 74 8.31 6.67 -4.21
C ILE A 74 9.25 6.70 -5.42
N LEU A 75 8.71 6.66 -6.64
CA LEU A 75 9.53 6.71 -7.87
C LEU A 75 10.22 8.07 -8.04
N GLU A 76 9.51 9.18 -7.82
CA GLU A 76 10.08 10.52 -7.82
C GLU A 76 11.21 10.65 -6.79
N GLY A 77 11.00 10.15 -5.57
CA GLY A 77 12.05 10.12 -4.55
C GLY A 77 13.25 9.23 -4.93
N LEU A 78 13.03 8.14 -5.66
CA LEU A 78 14.12 7.30 -6.18
C LEU A 78 14.87 7.99 -7.33
N PHE A 79 14.21 8.76 -8.18
CA PHE A 79 14.89 9.57 -9.20
C PHE A 79 15.76 10.65 -8.58
N GLU A 80 15.23 11.44 -7.64
CA GLU A 80 16.01 12.45 -6.92
C GLU A 80 17.22 11.81 -6.24
N PHE A 81 17.03 10.65 -5.60
CA PHE A 81 18.13 9.93 -4.96
C PHE A 81 19.19 9.43 -5.93
N VAL A 82 18.79 8.92 -7.10
CA VAL A 82 19.73 8.45 -8.13
C VAL A 82 20.44 9.63 -8.80
N GLU A 83 19.76 10.76 -9.02
CA GLU A 83 20.37 12.00 -9.51
C GLU A 83 21.39 12.58 -8.51
N ASP A 84 21.06 12.59 -7.22
CA ASP A 84 21.98 13.00 -6.14
C ASP A 84 23.20 12.07 -6.07
N LEU A 85 23.00 10.76 -6.17
CA LEU A 85 24.08 9.78 -6.24
C LEU A 85 24.94 9.94 -7.50
N ALA A 86 24.33 10.29 -8.63
CA ALA A 86 25.03 10.59 -9.88
C ALA A 86 25.88 11.87 -9.75
N ALA A 87 25.38 12.87 -9.01
CA ALA A 87 26.06 14.14 -8.76
C ALA A 87 27.23 14.01 -7.76
N GLU A 88 27.19 13.06 -6.83
CA GLU A 88 28.24 12.86 -5.80
C GLU A 88 29.44 12.01 -6.26
N GLU A 89 29.41 11.46 -7.49
CA GLU A 89 30.53 10.81 -8.19
C GLU A 89 31.39 9.86 -7.31
N ARG A 90 30.74 9.04 -6.49
CA ARG A 90 31.42 8.02 -5.67
C ARG A 90 30.64 6.71 -5.68
N TYR A 91 31.14 5.76 -6.46
CA TYR A 91 30.97 4.29 -6.39
C TYR A 91 30.04 3.55 -7.37
N ALA A 92 29.49 4.16 -8.42
CA ALA A 92 28.93 3.36 -9.53
C ALA A 92 29.46 3.83 -10.88
N GLU A 93 29.74 2.88 -11.78
CA GLU A 93 30.08 3.18 -13.16
C GLU A 93 28.95 4.02 -13.76
N LYS A 94 29.30 5.16 -14.35
CA LYS A 94 28.36 6.14 -14.94
C LYS A 94 27.30 5.48 -15.85
N GLU A 95 27.66 4.36 -16.48
CA GLU A 95 26.81 3.55 -17.35
C GLU A 95 25.69 2.84 -16.57
N THR A 96 25.98 2.27 -15.40
CA THR A 96 24.97 1.58 -14.55
C THR A 96 23.93 2.53 -13.97
N ILE A 97 24.34 3.76 -13.63
CA ILE A 97 23.42 4.79 -13.14
C ILE A 97 22.51 5.25 -14.30
N SER A 98 23.06 5.47 -15.48
CA SER A 98 22.28 5.85 -16.67
C SER A 98 21.23 4.80 -17.01
N GLU A 99 21.61 3.51 -17.03
CA GLU A 99 20.68 2.40 -17.29
C GLU A 99 19.56 2.30 -16.25
N ALA A 100 19.88 2.58 -14.98
CA ALA A 100 18.89 2.62 -13.90
C ALA A 100 17.91 3.78 -14.08
N ILE A 101 18.40 4.97 -14.42
CA ILE A 101 17.57 6.15 -14.73
C ILE A 101 16.66 5.84 -15.91
N ASP A 102 17.19 5.33 -17.02
CA ASP A 102 16.40 5.00 -18.22
C ASP A 102 15.31 3.96 -17.92
N SER A 103 15.64 2.95 -17.11
CA SER A 103 14.68 1.93 -16.67
C SER A 103 13.58 2.51 -15.77
N LEU A 104 13.95 3.40 -14.86
CA LEU A 104 13.00 4.12 -14.00
C LEU A 104 12.09 5.04 -14.85
N THR A 105 12.63 5.74 -15.84
CA THR A 105 11.87 6.63 -16.73
C THR A 105 10.84 5.84 -17.53
N ALA A 106 11.24 4.69 -18.09
CA ALA A 106 10.32 3.81 -18.79
C ALA A 106 9.19 3.28 -17.89
N MET A 107 9.48 3.00 -16.61
CA MET A 107 8.46 2.61 -15.64
C MET A 107 7.50 3.76 -15.33
N TYR A 108 8.01 4.97 -15.13
CA TYR A 108 7.19 6.15 -14.88
C TYR A 108 6.25 6.48 -16.05
N ASP A 109 6.75 6.44 -17.29
CA ASP A 109 5.95 6.67 -18.49
C ASP A 109 4.82 5.64 -18.64
N THR A 110 5.14 4.37 -18.37
CA THR A 110 4.17 3.27 -18.41
C THR A 110 3.08 3.46 -17.36
N LEU A 111 3.46 3.86 -16.14
CA LEU A 111 2.50 4.12 -15.07
C LEU A 111 1.60 5.32 -15.41
N THR A 112 2.19 6.40 -15.91
CA THR A 112 1.44 7.59 -16.36
C THR A 112 0.44 7.26 -17.45
N HIS A 113 0.82 6.40 -18.41
CA HIS A 113 -0.06 5.92 -19.46
C HIS A 113 -1.28 5.16 -18.90
N TYR A 114 -1.06 4.22 -17.97
CA TYR A 114 -2.15 3.48 -17.35
C TYR A 114 -3.06 4.37 -16.50
N ALA A 115 -2.52 5.35 -15.78
CA ALA A 115 -3.32 6.33 -15.04
C ALA A 115 -4.26 7.11 -15.98
N GLY A 116 -3.76 7.51 -17.16
CA GLY A 116 -4.57 8.15 -18.20
C GLY A 116 -5.71 7.28 -18.73
N GLU A 117 -5.45 6.00 -19.01
CA GLU A 117 -6.48 5.06 -19.46
C GLU A 117 -7.53 4.79 -18.38
N ILE A 118 -7.15 4.74 -17.09
CA ILE A 118 -8.08 4.59 -15.98
C ILE A 118 -9.05 5.79 -15.91
N VAL A 119 -8.54 7.02 -16.01
CA VAL A 119 -9.37 8.24 -16.05
C VAL A 119 -10.33 8.20 -17.23
N ARG A 120 -9.86 7.77 -18.40
CA ARG A 120 -10.66 7.65 -19.62
C ARG A 120 -11.80 6.63 -19.46
N LEU A 121 -11.49 5.45 -18.90
CA LEU A 121 -12.47 4.40 -18.64
C LEU A 121 -13.50 4.84 -17.60
N ASN A 122 -13.07 5.51 -16.53
CA ASN A 122 -13.97 6.02 -15.50
C ASN A 122 -14.97 7.04 -16.08
N PHE A 123 -14.50 7.93 -16.97
CA PHE A 123 -15.39 8.85 -17.69
C PHE A 123 -16.41 8.13 -18.59
N GLN A 124 -15.99 7.04 -19.25
CA GLN A 124 -16.91 6.23 -20.06
C GLN A 124 -17.95 5.50 -19.21
N VAL A 125 -17.55 4.95 -18.07
CA VAL A 125 -18.45 4.30 -17.11
C VAL A 125 -19.48 5.29 -16.57
N GLU A 126 -19.07 6.50 -16.19
CA GLU A 126 -19.98 7.51 -15.67
C GLU A 126 -20.98 7.98 -16.73
N ARG A 127 -20.54 8.11 -17.99
CA ARG A 127 -21.45 8.36 -19.12
C ARG A 127 -22.44 7.23 -19.36
N LEU A 128 -22.05 5.98 -19.10
CA LEU A 128 -22.93 4.82 -19.23
C LEU A 128 -23.95 4.77 -18.09
N LYS A 129 -23.56 5.06 -16.85
CA LYS A 129 -24.50 5.16 -15.71
C LYS A 129 -25.59 6.20 -15.97
N CYS A 130 -25.22 7.40 -16.43
CA CYS A 130 -26.18 8.44 -16.82
C CYS A 130 -27.17 8.00 -17.94
N ARG A 131 -26.77 7.03 -18.78
CA ARG A 131 -27.64 6.47 -19.83
C ARG A 131 -28.53 5.33 -19.36
N VAL A 132 -28.12 4.61 -18.31
CA VAL A 132 -28.85 3.44 -17.77
C VAL A 132 -29.87 3.85 -16.70
N GLY A 133 -29.75 5.06 -16.13
CA GLY A 133 -30.78 5.62 -15.24
C GLY A 133 -30.80 4.98 -13.86
N GLU A 134 -29.62 4.70 -13.30
CA GLU A 134 -29.43 4.51 -11.85
C GLU A 134 -29.07 5.83 -11.17
#